data_AF-A0A1J3DYX4-F1
#
_entry.id   AF-A0A1J3DYX4-F1
#
_cell.length_a   1.000
_cell.length_b   1.000
_cell.length_c   1.000
_cell.angle_alpha   90.00
_cell.angle_beta   90.00
_cell.angle_gamma   90.00
#
_symmetry.space_group_name_H-M   'P 1'
#
loop_
_entity.id
_entity.type
_entity.pdbx_description
1 polymer ?
#
loop_
_entity_poly.entity_id
_entity_poly.type
_entity_poly.pdbx_seq_one_letter_code
_entity_poly.pdbx_strand_id
1 'polypeptide(L)' 'SFRSKYGSIGALEVRVVQQETFNSLMEYFISKGASATQYKTPICINSPEVLAILDDKVHARFFSDKLPPL' A
#
# COMPACT_ATOMS: atom_id res chain seq x y z
N SER A 1 1.06 -1.35 22.66
CA SER A 1 0.15 -1.29 21.48
C SER A 1 -0.88 -2.43 21.50
N PHE A 2 -1.96 -2.38 20.70
CA PHE A 2 -2.92 -3.51 20.57
C PHE A 2 -2.24 -4.82 20.12
N ARG A 3 -1.25 -4.73 19.21
CA ARG A 3 -0.44 -5.89 18.80
C ARG A 3 0.33 -6.49 19.98
N SER A 4 0.99 -5.67 20.80
CA SER A 4 1.78 -6.17 21.95
C SER A 4 0.94 -6.58 23.16
N LYS A 5 -0.23 -5.96 23.37
CA LYS A 5 -1.08 -6.20 24.55
C LYS A 5 -2.12 -7.29 24.36
N TYR A 6 -2.66 -7.46 23.14
CA TYR A 6 -3.76 -8.38 22.86
C TYR A 6 -3.53 -9.33 21.70
N GLY A 7 -2.49 -9.13 20.87
CA GLY A 7 -2.21 -9.99 19.72
C GLY A 7 -3.26 -9.96 18.60
N SER A 8 -4.27 -9.09 18.66
CA SER A 8 -5.36 -9.00 17.69
C SER A 8 -4.99 -8.33 16.36
N ILE A 9 -3.78 -7.76 16.26
CA ILE A 9 -3.23 -7.13 15.05
C ILE A 9 -1.97 -7.90 14.66
N GLY A 10 -1.91 -8.38 13.42
CA GLY A 10 -0.76 -9.11 12.87
C GLY A 10 0.50 -8.25 12.73
N ALA A 11 1.62 -8.88 12.34
CA ALA A 11 2.86 -8.17 12.03
C ALA A 11 2.66 -7.20 10.86
N LEU A 12 3.20 -5.99 10.96
CA LEU A 12 3.20 -5.03 9.86
C LEU A 12 3.96 -5.63 8.67
N GLU A 13 3.35 -5.59 7.49
CA GLU A 13 3.98 -5.97 6.23
C GLU A 13 4.40 -4.71 5.47
N VAL A 14 5.66 -4.68 5.01
CA VAL A 14 6.16 -3.71 4.04
C VAL A 14 6.35 -4.43 2.73
N ARG A 15 5.68 -3.94 1.67
CA ARG A 15 5.84 -4.44 0.31
C ARG A 15 6.63 -3.43 -0.50
N VAL A 16 7.78 -3.84 -1.01
CA VAL A 16 8.57 -3.07 -1.96
C VAL A 16 7.99 -3.33 -3.34
N VAL A 17 7.68 -2.27 -4.08
CA VAL A 17 7.14 -2.37 -5.45
C VAL A 17 8.21 -2.01 -6.47
N GLN A 18 7.98 -2.41 -7.72
CA GLN A 18 8.83 -2.04 -8.85
C GLN A 18 8.86 -0.52 -9.05
N GLN A 19 9.93 -0.02 -9.66
CA GLN A 19 9.98 1.39 -10.08
C GLN A 19 8.81 1.73 -11.01
N GLU A 20 8.36 2.98 -11.02
CA GLU A 20 7.22 3.48 -11.82
C GLU A 20 5.83 2.96 -11.41
N THR A 21 5.71 2.07 -10.41
CA THR A 21 4.41 1.54 -9.96
C THR A 21 3.40 2.63 -9.58
N PHE A 22 3.84 3.66 -8.84
CA PHE A 22 2.96 4.76 -8.45
C PHE A 22 2.62 5.71 -9.61
N ASN A 23 3.45 5.76 -10.65
CA ASN A 23 3.13 6.49 -11.88
C ASN A 23 2.05 5.76 -12.67
N SER A 24 2.15 4.43 -12.82
CA SER A 24 1.06 3.62 -13.40
C SER A 24 -0.24 3.73 -12.58
N LEU A 25 -0.14 3.84 -11.25
CA LEU A 25 -1.29 4.08 -10.38
C LEU A 25 -1.95 5.43 -10.66
N MET A 26 -1.15 6.49 -10.83
CA MET A 26 -1.64 7.82 -11.19
C MET A 26 -2.32 7.80 -12.56
N GLU A 27 -1.71 7.18 -13.56
CA GLU A 27 -2.30 7.01 -14.90
C GLU A 27 -3.64 6.26 -14.84
N TYR A 28 -3.74 5.23 -14.00
CA TYR A 28 -5.00 4.54 -13.74
C TYR A 28 -6.08 5.51 -13.24
N PHE A 29 -5.79 6.32 -12.21
CA PHE A 29 -6.77 7.28 -11.70
C PHE A 29 -7.13 8.37 -12.72
N ILE A 30 -6.17 8.84 -13.51
CA ILE A 30 -6.42 9.79 -14.59
C ILE A 30 -7.35 9.17 -15.65
N SER A 31 -7.12 7.91 -16.04
CA SER A 31 -7.99 7.19 -16.98
C SER A 31 -9.43 7.02 -16.46
N LYS A 32 -9.61 7.06 -15.15
CA LYS A 32 -10.93 7.03 -14.47
C LYS A 32 -11.52 8.43 -14.23
N GLY A 33 -10.89 9.48 -14.75
CA GLY A 33 -11.39 10.86 -14.70
C GLY A 33 -10.77 11.75 -13.62
N ALA A 34 -9.71 11.33 -12.93
CA ALA A 34 -8.98 12.20 -12.04
C ALA A 34 -8.20 13.27 -12.82
N SER A 35 -8.12 14.48 -12.25
CA SER A 35 -7.29 15.55 -12.81
C SER A 35 -5.80 15.29 -12.54
N ALA A 36 -4.99 15.28 -13.60
CA ALA A 36 -3.54 15.12 -13.50
C ALA A 36 -2.88 16.22 -12.64
N THR A 37 -3.36 17.46 -12.74
CA THR A 37 -2.77 18.61 -12.03
C THR A 37 -3.12 18.67 -10.54
N GLN A 38 -4.13 17.90 -10.13
CA GLN A 38 -4.61 17.85 -8.75
C GLN A 38 -4.36 16.48 -8.09
N TYR A 39 -3.79 15.53 -8.83
CA TYR A 39 -3.56 14.20 -8.32
C TYR A 39 -2.61 14.23 -7.12
N LYS A 40 -2.97 13.45 -6.11
CA LYS A 40 -2.12 13.12 -4.97
C LYS A 40 -2.20 11.62 -4.78
N THR A 41 -1.05 10.98 -4.55
CA THR A 41 -1.02 9.55 -4.24
C THR A 41 -1.85 9.27 -2.99
N PRO A 42 -2.86 8.37 -3.07
CA PRO A 42 -3.65 7.99 -1.91
C PRO A 42 -2.77 7.37 -0.83
N ILE A 43 -2.95 7.82 0.42
CA ILE A 43 -2.21 7.27 1.57
C ILE A 43 -2.78 5.90 1.98
N CYS A 44 -4.09 5.72 1.83
CA CYS A 44 -4.79 4.48 2.13
C CYS A 44 -5.71 4.11 0.97
N ILE A 45 -5.75 2.83 0.61
CA ILE A 45 -6.50 2.31 -0.54
C ILE A 45 -7.40 1.19 -0.04
N ASN A 46 -8.70 1.35 -0.27
CA ASN A 46 -9.72 0.36 0.07
C ASN A 46 -10.35 -0.30 -1.16
N SER A 47 -9.92 0.07 -2.38
CA SER A 47 -10.43 -0.53 -3.61
C SER A 47 -9.67 -1.82 -3.94
N PRO A 48 -10.36 -2.98 -4.07
CA PRO A 48 -9.72 -4.25 -4.43
C PRO A 48 -8.99 -4.20 -5.77
N GLU A 49 -9.53 -3.47 -6.75
CA GLU A 49 -8.94 -3.33 -8.09
C GLU A 49 -7.58 -2.61 -8.02
N VAL A 50 -7.52 -1.54 -7.24
CA VAL A 50 -6.31 -0.74 -7.06
C VAL A 50 -5.27 -1.51 -6.24
N LEU A 51 -5.72 -2.27 -5.24
CA LEU A 51 -4.85 -3.17 -4.49
C LEU A 51 -4.25 -4.26 -5.38
N ALA A 52 -5.01 -4.82 -6.33
CA ALA A 52 -4.51 -5.81 -7.27
C ALA A 52 -3.42 -5.25 -8.19
N ILE A 53 -3.57 -4.00 -8.66
CA ILE A 53 -2.52 -3.31 -9.45
C ILE A 53 -1.24 -3.18 -8.64
N LEU A 54 -1.33 -2.77 -7.37
CA LEU A 54 -0.16 -2.67 -6.51
C LEU A 54 0.47 -4.04 -6.23
N ASP A 55 -0.35 -5.07 -6.01
CA ASP A 55 0.15 -6.42 -5.67
C ASP A 55 0.88 -7.09 -6.85
N ASP A 56 0.41 -6.88 -8.08
CA ASP A 56 1.09 -7.33 -9.31
C ASP A 56 2.51 -6.75 -9.44
N LYS A 57 2.74 -5.55 -8.89
CA LYS A 57 4.02 -4.85 -8.96
C LYS A 57 4.90 -5.04 -7.73
N VAL A 58 4.53 -5.92 -6.79
CA VAL A 58 5.36 -6.21 -5.62
C VAL A 58 6.63 -6.95 -6.05
N HIS A 59 7.78 -6.35 -5.70
CA HIS A 59 9.10 -6.92 -5.90
C HIS A 59 9.56 -7.73 -4.68
N ALA A 60 9.26 -7.28 -3.47
CA ALA A 60 9.63 -7.98 -2.23
C ALA A 60 8.66 -7.70 -1.08
N ARG A 61 8.58 -8.62 -0.12
CA ARG A 61 7.70 -8.52 1.07
C ARG A 61 8.51 -8.74 2.34
N PHE A 62 8.27 -7.90 3.35
CA PHE A 62 8.95 -7.95 4.64
C PHE A 62 7.94 -7.82 5.76
N PHE A 63 8.08 -8.63 6.81
CA PHE A 63 7.24 -8.53 8.00
C PHE A 63 8.05 -8.03 9.18
N SER A 64 7.40 -7.25 10.06
CA SER A 64 7.99 -6.83 11.33
C SER A 64 8.32 -8.04 12.21
N ASP A 65 9.60 -8.21 12.49
CA ASP A 65 10.18 -9.28 13.31
C ASP A 65 9.98 -9.06 14.82
N LYS A 66 9.82 -7.80 15.23
CA LYS A 66 9.69 -7.40 16.65
C LYS A 66 8.30 -6.93 16.99
N LEU A 67 7.88 -7.18 18.24
CA LEU A 67 6.69 -6.56 18.78
C LEU A 67 6.94 -5.06 18.99
N PRO A 68 5.97 -4.19 18.65
CA PRO A 68 6.06 -2.78 19.02
C PRO A 68 6.08 -2.63 20.54
N PRO A 69 6.66 -1.52 21.06
CA PRO A 69 6.65 -1.21 22.48
C PRO A 69 5.23 -1.27 23.08
N LEU A 70 5.16 -1.51 24.40
CA LEU A 70 3.90 -1.47 25.14
C LEU A 70 3.32 -0.06 25.16
#